data_AF-A0AA41T4V3-F1
#
_entry.id   AF-A0AA41T4V3-F1
#
_cell.length_a   1.000
_cell.length_b   1.000
_cell.length_c   1.000
_cell.angle_alpha   90.00
_cell.angle_beta   90.00
_cell.angle_gamma   90.00
#
_symmetry.space_group_name_H-M   'P 1'
#
loop_
_entity.id
_entity.type
_entity.pdbx_description
1 polymer ?
#
loop_
_entity_poly.entity_id
_entity_poly.type
_entity_poly.pdbx_seq_one_letter_code
_entity_poly.pdbx_strand_id
1 'polypeptide(L)'
;MRSLGLALLALLLCPVPAHGLWCQDCTLTTNSSHCTPKQCQPSDTVCASVRITDPSSSRKDHSVNKMCASSCDFVKRHFFSDYLMGFINSGILRVDVECCDKDLCNLAAATGQSPWALAGGLLLSLGPALLWAGP
;
A
#
# COMPACT_ATOMS: atom_id res chain seq x y z
N MET A 1 21.35 41.03 12.16
CA MET A 1 20.03 40.54 11.69
C MET A 1 20.09 39.84 10.33
N ARG A 2 20.77 40.40 9.31
CA ARG A 2 20.92 39.76 7.98
C ARG A 2 21.59 38.38 7.99
N SER A 3 22.66 38.21 8.76
CA SER A 3 23.39 36.92 8.85
C SER A 3 22.55 35.81 9.51
N LEU A 4 21.74 36.17 10.51
CA LEU A 4 20.83 35.22 11.17
C LEU A 4 19.71 34.76 10.24
N GLY A 5 19.18 35.67 9.41
CA GLY A 5 18.17 35.36 8.41
C GLY A 5 18.69 34.47 7.28
N LEU A 6 19.95 34.67 6.85
CA LEU A 6 20.61 33.83 5.85
C LEU A 6 20.89 32.42 6.39
N ALA A 7 21.30 32.29 7.65
CA ALA A 7 21.48 30.99 8.30
C ALA A 7 20.15 30.23 8.45
N LEU A 8 19.07 30.93 8.82
CA LEU A 8 17.72 30.34 8.88
C LEU A 8 17.24 29.88 7.50
N LEU A 9 17.44 30.69 6.45
CA LEU A 9 17.08 30.30 5.08
C LEU A 9 17.84 29.05 4.63
N ALA A 10 19.14 28.94 4.95
CA ALA A 10 19.95 27.78 4.61
C ALA A 10 19.47 26.51 5.32
N LEU A 11 19.04 26.61 6.59
CA LEU A 11 18.43 25.50 7.34
C LEU A 11 17.07 25.08 6.78
N LEU A 12 16.25 26.03 6.31
CA LEU A 12 14.94 25.77 5.68
C LEU A 12 15.05 25.20 4.27
N LEU A 13 16.11 25.56 3.54
CA LEU A 13 16.37 25.10 2.17
C LEU A 13 17.17 23.79 2.12
N CYS A 14 17.68 23.31 3.25
CA CYS A 14 18.24 21.97 3.32
C CYS A 14 17.13 20.98 2.94
N PRO A 15 17.29 20.21 1.84
CA PRO A 15 16.39 19.12 1.55
C PRO A 15 16.64 18.06 2.63
N VAL A 16 15.92 18.18 3.75
CA VAL A 16 15.80 17.07 4.69
C VAL A 16 15.19 15.95 3.86
N PRO A 17 15.83 14.78 3.76
CA PRO A 17 15.22 13.66 3.07
C PRO A 17 13.83 13.48 3.71
N ALA A 18 12.79 13.62 2.89
CA ALA A 18 11.43 13.32 3.30
C ALA A 18 11.51 11.98 4.04
N HIS A 19 11.02 11.96 5.27
CA HIS A 19 11.19 10.84 6.18
C HIS A 19 10.87 9.55 5.41
N GLY A 20 11.79 8.57 5.47
CA GLY A 20 11.75 7.42 4.56
C GLY A 20 10.35 6.80 4.51
N LEU A 21 9.86 6.55 3.30
CA LEU A 21 8.52 6.03 3.00
C LEU A 21 8.22 4.81 3.88
N TRP A 22 7.03 4.74 4.46
CA TRP A 22 6.58 3.55 5.18
C TRP A 22 5.74 2.68 4.28
N CYS A 23 6.00 1.37 4.25
CA CYS A 23 5.21 0.43 3.47
C CYS A 23 4.92 -0.83 4.27
N GLN A 24 3.87 -1.56 3.88
CA GLN A 24 3.66 -2.91 4.34
C GLN A 24 4.65 -3.85 3.63
N ASP A 25 5.38 -4.67 4.40
CA ASP A 25 6.33 -5.67 3.89
C ASP A 25 5.91 -7.07 4.38
N CYS A 26 5.82 -8.03 3.46
CA CYS A 26 5.55 -9.44 3.75
C CYS A 26 6.47 -10.39 2.98
N THR A 27 7.57 -9.88 2.42
CA THR A 27 8.55 -10.70 1.69
C THR A 27 9.17 -11.81 2.52
N LEU A 28 9.23 -11.62 3.85
CA LEU A 28 9.83 -12.55 4.81
C LEU A 28 8.83 -13.54 5.42
N THR A 29 7.55 -13.47 5.07
CA THR A 29 6.52 -14.34 5.64
C THR A 29 5.82 -15.13 4.53
N THR A 30 5.75 -16.45 4.68
CA THR A 30 5.00 -17.34 3.78
C THR A 30 3.49 -17.13 3.83
N ASN A 31 3.01 -16.38 4.82
CA ASN A 31 1.61 -16.03 4.99
C ASN A 31 1.41 -14.53 4.72
N SER A 32 0.83 -14.20 3.57
CA SER A 32 0.47 -12.84 3.15
C SER A 32 -0.50 -12.12 4.11
N SER A 33 -1.06 -12.84 5.08
CA SER A 33 -1.89 -12.29 6.17
C SER A 33 -1.08 -11.54 7.24
N HIS A 34 0.24 -11.79 7.36
CA HIS A 34 1.09 -11.23 8.42
C HIS A 34 2.12 -10.23 7.87
N CYS A 35 1.69 -9.30 7.04
CA CYS A 35 2.54 -8.19 6.62
C CYS A 35 2.74 -7.21 7.79
N THR A 36 3.94 -6.67 7.96
CA THR A 36 4.22 -5.64 8.98
C THR A 36 4.60 -4.31 8.33
N PRO A 37 4.24 -3.17 8.95
CA PRO A 37 4.75 -1.86 8.54
C PRO A 37 6.26 -1.80 8.73
N LYS A 38 6.97 -1.27 7.73
CA LYS A 38 8.43 -1.08 7.77
C LYS A 38 8.79 0.23 7.10
N GLN A 39 9.80 0.89 7.64
CA GLN A 39 10.42 2.05 7.00
C GLN A 39 11.31 1.58 5.83
N CYS A 40 11.07 2.13 4.65
CA CYS A 40 11.81 1.83 3.44
C CYS A 40 13.17 2.51 3.43
N GLN A 41 14.07 2.01 2.56
CA GLN A 41 15.36 2.66 2.37
C GLN A 41 15.19 4.02 1.70
N PRO A 42 16.13 4.97 1.86
CA PRO A 42 16.04 6.27 1.20
C PRO A 42 16.02 6.19 -0.33
N SER A 43 16.53 5.11 -0.93
CA SER A 43 16.45 4.83 -2.38
C SER A 43 15.09 4.33 -2.84
N ASP A 44 14.24 3.87 -1.93
CA ASP A 44 12.92 3.36 -2.22
C ASP A 44 11.91 4.50 -2.18
N THR A 45 11.16 4.68 -3.27
CA THR A 45 10.22 5.79 -3.43
C THR A 45 8.78 5.31 -3.60
N VAL A 46 8.55 4.00 -3.67
CA VAL A 46 7.21 3.42 -3.84
C VAL A 46 6.99 2.20 -2.95
N CYS A 47 5.75 2.02 -2.53
CA CYS A 47 5.23 0.75 -2.03
C CYS A 47 4.69 -0.06 -3.19
N ALA A 48 5.00 -1.35 -3.23
CA ALA A 48 4.49 -2.29 -4.23
C ALA A 48 3.62 -3.38 -3.58
N SER A 49 2.58 -3.79 -4.31
CA SER A 49 1.76 -4.97 -4.06
C SER A 49 1.73 -5.84 -5.30
N VAL A 50 2.19 -7.08 -5.19
CA VAL A 50 2.22 -8.06 -6.27
C VAL A 50 1.21 -9.14 -5.96
N ARG A 51 0.20 -9.28 -6.83
CA ARG A 51 -0.84 -10.30 -6.72
C ARG A 51 -0.62 -11.35 -7.80
N ILE A 52 -0.47 -12.60 -7.39
CA ILE A 52 -0.43 -13.75 -8.31
C ILE A 52 -1.73 -14.52 -8.13
N THR A 53 -2.41 -14.78 -9.24
CA THR A 53 -3.70 -15.48 -9.29
C THR A 53 -3.63 -16.59 -10.32
N ASP A 54 -4.06 -17.79 -9.98
CA ASP A 54 -4.35 -18.83 -10.96
C ASP A 54 -5.83 -18.72 -11.37
N PRO A 55 -6.14 -18.28 -12.61
CA PRO A 55 -7.52 -18.11 -13.08
C PRO A 55 -8.27 -19.43 -13.24
N SER A 56 -7.58 -20.57 -13.32
CA SER A 56 -8.18 -21.91 -13.41
C SER A 56 -8.58 -22.48 -12.04
N SER A 57 -8.00 -21.93 -10.98
CA SER A 57 -8.25 -22.32 -9.60
C SER A 57 -9.47 -21.58 -9.02
N SER A 58 -10.43 -22.33 -8.47
CA SER A 58 -11.53 -21.75 -7.68
C SER A 58 -11.08 -21.25 -6.29
N ARG A 59 -9.83 -21.50 -5.89
CA ARG A 59 -9.27 -20.99 -4.64
C ARG A 59 -8.96 -19.50 -4.80
N LYS A 60 -9.50 -18.69 -3.89
CA LYS A 60 -9.24 -17.24 -3.78
C LYS A 60 -7.90 -16.92 -3.12
N ASP A 61 -6.99 -17.90 -3.03
CA ASP A 61 -5.69 -17.74 -2.41
C ASP A 61 -4.78 -17.01 -3.39
N HIS A 62 -5.05 -15.72 -3.56
CA HIS A 62 -4.19 -14.82 -4.29
C HIS A 62 -2.94 -14.60 -3.43
N SER A 63 -1.78 -15.05 -3.88
CA SER A 63 -0.55 -14.73 -3.15
C SER A 63 -0.29 -13.24 -3.37
N VAL A 64 -0.38 -12.47 -2.29
CA VAL A 64 -0.08 -11.03 -2.28
C VAL A 64 1.26 -10.83 -1.58
N ASN A 65 2.27 -10.45 -2.34
CA ASN A 65 3.56 -10.02 -1.79
C ASN A 65 3.62 -8.50 -1.76
N LYS A 66 4.14 -7.92 -0.67
CA LYS A 66 4.22 -6.46 -0.50
C LYS A 66 5.61 -6.07 -0.07
N MET A 67 6.11 -4.96 -0.60
CA MET A 67 7.47 -4.50 -0.35
C MET A 67 7.68 -3.02 -0.68
N CYS A 68 8.80 -2.49 -0.21
CA CYS A 68 9.39 -1.25 -0.69
C CYS A 68 10.12 -1.47 -2.03
N ALA A 69 10.13 -0.46 -2.90
CA ALA A 69 10.94 -0.48 -4.12
C ALA A 69 11.37 0.92 -4.56
N SER A 70 12.45 0.97 -5.34
CA SER A 70 12.96 2.19 -5.98
C SER A 70 12.10 2.69 -7.14
N SER A 71 11.37 1.79 -7.81
CA SER A 71 10.41 2.15 -8.85
C SER A 71 9.43 1.01 -9.13
N CYS A 72 8.25 1.34 -9.64
CA CYS A 72 7.27 0.33 -10.02
C CYS A 72 7.75 -0.55 -11.20
N ASP A 73 8.48 0.04 -12.16
CA ASP A 73 9.01 -0.68 -13.30
C ASP A 73 10.09 -1.70 -12.90
N PHE A 74 10.88 -1.38 -11.88
CA PHE A 74 11.82 -2.34 -11.30
C PHE A 74 11.11 -3.59 -10.77
N VAL A 75 10.02 -3.40 -10.02
CA VAL A 75 9.21 -4.51 -9.50
C VAL A 75 8.62 -5.33 -10.63
N LYS A 76 8.00 -4.68 -11.63
CA LYS A 76 7.46 -5.37 -12.80
C LYS A 76 8.53 -6.23 -13.46
N ARG A 77 9.68 -5.68 -13.83
CA ARG A 77 10.76 -6.45 -14.48
C ARG A 77 11.26 -7.60 -13.62
N HIS A 78 11.34 -7.43 -12.31
CA HIS A 78 11.83 -8.46 -11.40
C HIS A 78 10.86 -9.65 -11.28
N PHE A 79 9.55 -9.38 -11.17
CA PHE A 79 8.54 -10.44 -11.10
C PHE A 79 8.21 -11.05 -12.47
N PHE A 80 8.32 -10.29 -13.54
CA PHE A 80 8.19 -10.76 -14.91
C PHE A 80 9.49 -11.36 -15.45
N SER A 81 10.19 -12.15 -14.63
CA SER A 81 11.31 -12.97 -15.10
C SER A 81 10.83 -13.98 -16.14
N ASP A 82 11.72 -14.40 -17.06
CA ASP A 82 11.43 -15.34 -18.15
C ASP A 82 10.70 -16.61 -17.68
N TYR A 83 10.99 -17.05 -16.45
CA TYR A 83 10.36 -18.22 -15.83
C TYR A 83 8.86 -18.01 -15.57
N LEU A 84 8.45 -16.86 -15.02
CA LEU A 84 7.03 -16.57 -14.76
C LEU A 84 6.29 -16.14 -16.03
N MET A 85 7.01 -15.53 -16.97
CA MET A 85 6.45 -15.13 -18.26
C MET A 85 5.94 -16.32 -19.09
N GLY A 86 6.56 -17.49 -18.98
CA GLY A 86 6.04 -18.72 -19.60
C GLY A 86 4.63 -19.08 -19.12
N PHE A 87 4.39 -19.01 -17.81
CA PHE A 87 3.09 -19.33 -17.20
C PHE A 87 2.03 -18.24 -17.42
N ILE A 88 2.47 -16.97 -17.52
CA ILE A 88 1.60 -15.84 -17.82
C ILE A 88 1.13 -15.89 -19.26
N ASN A 89 2.04 -16.13 -20.22
CA ASN A 89 1.69 -16.21 -21.64
C ASN A 89 0.83 -17.44 -21.95
N SER A 90 0.96 -18.53 -21.19
CA SER A 90 0.08 -19.69 -21.29
C SER A 90 -1.26 -19.52 -20.55
N GLY A 91 -1.49 -18.39 -19.88
CA GLY A 91 -2.72 -18.09 -19.14
C GLY A 91 -2.92 -18.88 -17.86
N ILE A 92 -1.88 -19.57 -17.38
CA ILE A 92 -1.93 -20.41 -16.16
C ILE A 92 -1.83 -19.55 -14.90
N LEU A 93 -1.08 -18.45 -14.98
CA LEU A 93 -0.91 -17.51 -13.87
C LEU A 93 -1.14 -16.08 -14.36
N ARG A 94 -1.86 -15.28 -13.57
CA ARG A 94 -2.02 -13.85 -13.76
C ARG A 94 -1.27 -13.11 -12.66
N VAL A 95 -0.39 -12.20 -13.06
CA VAL A 95 0.39 -11.36 -12.13
C VAL A 95 -0.03 -9.91 -12.32
N ASP A 96 -0.62 -9.33 -11.28
CA ASP A 96 -1.00 -7.91 -11.25
C ASP A 96 -0.08 -7.18 -10.24
N VAL A 97 0.53 -6.07 -10.67
CA VAL A 97 1.43 -5.25 -9.84
C VAL A 97 0.84 -3.87 -9.65
N GLU A 98 0.55 -3.50 -8.41
CA GLU A 98 0.06 -2.18 -8.01
C GLU A 98 1.14 -1.45 -7.22
N CYS A 99 1.34 -0.16 -7.51
CA CYS A 99 2.34 0.67 -6.85
C CYS A 99 1.73 2.01 -6.42
N CYS A 100 2.21 2.55 -5.31
CA CYS A 100 1.79 3.85 -4.77
C CYS A 100 2.94 4.49 -3.97
N ASP A 101 2.89 5.81 -3.77
CA ASP A 101 4.00 6.66 -3.30
C ASP A 101 3.72 7.33 -1.95
N LYS A 102 2.72 6.86 -1.22
CA LYS A 102 2.33 7.39 0.10
C LYS A 102 2.57 6.38 1.19
N ASP A 103 2.82 6.87 2.40
CA ASP A 103 2.99 6.01 3.57
C ASP A 103 1.81 5.03 3.71
N LEU A 104 2.15 3.75 3.81
CA LEU A 104 1.26 2.63 4.08
C LEU A 104 0.11 2.49 3.06
N CYS A 105 0.26 3.05 1.87
CA CYS A 105 -0.76 3.01 0.81
C CYS A 105 -1.05 1.58 0.30
N ASN A 106 -0.09 0.67 0.48
CA ASN A 106 -0.21 -0.73 0.15
C ASN A 106 -0.79 -1.57 1.29
N LEU A 107 -1.54 -0.99 2.23
CA LEU A 107 -2.24 -1.78 3.25
C LEU A 107 -3.11 -2.87 2.61
N ALA A 108 -3.38 -3.94 3.35
CA ALA A 108 -4.40 -4.88 2.88
C ALA A 108 -5.64 -4.05 2.56
N ALA A 109 -6.21 -4.24 1.37
CA ALA A 109 -7.55 -3.75 1.11
C ALA A 109 -8.44 -4.41 2.17
N ALA A 110 -8.57 -3.77 3.32
CA ALA A 110 -9.65 -4.03 4.24
C ALA A 110 -10.87 -3.82 3.35
N THR A 111 -11.47 -4.93 2.96
CA THR A 111 -12.79 -5.05 2.32
C THR A 111 -13.53 -3.73 2.44
N GLY A 112 -13.61 -3.03 1.32
CA GLY A 112 -13.88 -1.60 1.20
C GLY A 112 -14.57 -0.98 2.42
N GLN A 113 -13.79 -0.32 3.28
CA GLN A 113 -14.35 0.71 4.13
C GLN A 113 -14.66 1.91 3.25
N SER A 114 -15.76 1.79 2.50
CA SER A 114 -16.38 2.92 1.84
C SER A 114 -16.67 3.97 2.93
N PRO A 115 -16.30 5.24 2.73
CA PRO A 115 -16.67 6.33 3.64
C PRO A 115 -18.19 6.36 3.94
N TRP A 116 -19.01 5.86 3.00
CA TRP A 116 -20.45 5.69 3.19
C TRP A 116 -20.84 4.61 4.18
N ALA A 117 -20.03 3.56 4.38
CA ALA A 117 -20.31 2.54 5.40
C ALA A 117 -20.13 3.11 6.81
N LEU A 118 -19.12 3.97 7.01
CA LEU A 118 -18.91 4.69 8.28
C LEU A 118 -20.00 5.74 8.53
N ALA A 119 -20.40 6.48 7.50
CA ALA A 119 -21.51 7.43 7.60
C ALA A 119 -22.86 6.74 7.90
N GLY A 120 -23.12 5.58 7.28
CA GLY A 120 -24.32 4.78 7.53
C GLY A 120 -24.37 4.22 8.95
N GLY A 121 -23.24 3.71 9.48
CA GLY A 121 -23.16 3.23 10.85
C GLY A 121 -23.42 4.31 11.91
N LEU A 122 -22.99 5.55 11.65
CA LEU A 122 -23.24 6.69 12.54
C LEU A 122 -24.72 7.13 12.54
N LEU A 123 -25.38 7.12 11.38
CA LEU A 123 -26.80 7.46 11.29
C LEU A 123 -27.70 6.43 11.98
N LEU A 124 -27.34 5.15 11.92
CA LEU A 124 -28.07 4.07 12.57
C LEU A 124 -27.95 4.05 14.10
N SER A 125 -26.90 4.64 14.69
CA SER A 125 -26.77 4.75 16.15
C SER A 125 -27.52 5.95 16.74
N LEU A 126 -27.72 7.01 15.95
CA LEU A 126 -28.41 8.24 16.38
C LEU A 126 -29.92 8.21 16.12
N GLY A 127 -30.40 7.41 15.17
CA GLY A 127 -31.84 7.28 14.86
C GLY A 127 -32.73 6.84 16.04
N PRO A 128 -32.35 5.83 16.83
CA PRO A 128 -33.16 5.36 17.97
C PRO A 128 -33.18 6.32 19.16
N ALA A 129 -32.17 7.18 19.32
CA ALA A 129 -32.09 8.13 20.42
C ALA A 129 -33.01 9.35 20.21
N LEU A 130 -33.25 9.75 18.94
CA LEU A 130 -34.12 10.87 18.59
C LEU A 130 -35.62 10.51 18.59
N LEU A 131 -35.96 9.23 18.38
CA LEU A 131 -37.36 8.76 18.38
C LEU A 131 -37.92 8.46 19.78
N TRP A 132 -37.08 8.38 20.81
CA TRP A 132 -37.50 8.21 22.22
C TRP A 132 -37.39 9.51 23.04
N ALA A 133 -37.09 10.64 22.41
CA ALA A 133 -37.09 11.96 23.03
C ALA A 133 -38.14 12.89 22.38
N GLY A 134 -39.33 12.36 22.10
CA GLY A 134 -40.53 13.14 21.81
C GLY A 134 -41.47 13.16 23.02
N PRO A 135 -42.12 14.30 23.31
CA PRO A 135 -42.83 14.60 24.57
C PRO A 135 -44.05 13.72 24.86
#